data_AF-A0A9N9KGB7-F1
#
_entry.id   AF-A0A9N9KGB7-F1
#
_cell.length_a   1.000
_cell.length_b   1.000
_cell.length_c   1.000
_cell.angle_alpha   90.00
_cell.angle_beta   90.00
_cell.angle_gamma   90.00
#
_symmetry.space_group_name_H-M   'P 1'
#
loop_
_entity.id
_entity.type
_entity.pdbx_description
1 polymer ?
#
loop_
_entity_poly.entity_id
_entity_poly.type
_entity_poly.pdbx_seq_one_letter_code
_entity_poly.pdbx_strand_id
1 'polypeptide(L)'
;ETATPEKCEEIVSNQKDDGCIELSDSVCNELDVPKEEVITTIQKKIKNNKLKSPEHSSSLETAVNLAYLKKAASQYGDIWKDKYNKAREYLSKQIGDAEAEQELLECADNYVTENAINKVINNKRKNSVSSLQNVTTPEKCNDAVSKQKDDGSFEISETICEEIDVPVVDI
;
A
#
# COMPACT_ATOMS: atom_id res chain seq x y z
N GLU A 1 -7.34 6.25 -6.23
CA GLU A 1 -8.41 7.03 -5.59
C GLU A 1 -7.83 7.85 -4.46
N THR A 2 -8.43 9.00 -4.17
CA THR A 2 -8.17 9.76 -2.94
C THR A 2 -9.08 9.24 -1.83
N ALA A 3 -8.71 9.45 -0.57
CA ALA A 3 -9.65 9.20 0.52
C ALA A 3 -10.94 10.01 0.33
N THR A 4 -12.04 9.51 0.89
CA THR A 4 -13.36 10.17 0.89
C THR A 4 -13.82 10.46 2.31
N PRO A 5 -14.73 11.43 2.53
CA PRO A 5 -15.32 11.69 3.84
C PRO A 5 -15.93 10.43 4.48
N GLU A 6 -16.65 9.62 3.71
CA GLU A 6 -17.32 8.40 4.17
C GLU A 6 -16.31 7.37 4.69
N LYS A 7 -15.16 7.23 4.02
CA LYS A 7 -14.07 6.38 4.50
C LYS A 7 -13.47 6.90 5.80
N CYS A 8 -13.36 8.22 5.96
CA CYS A 8 -12.89 8.81 7.21
C CYS A 8 -13.85 8.50 8.36
N GLU A 9 -15.16 8.66 8.12
CA GLU A 9 -16.21 8.33 9.08
C GLU A 9 -16.20 6.85 9.46
N GLU A 10 -16.04 5.94 8.49
CA GLU A 10 -15.90 4.51 8.73
C GLU A 10 -14.71 4.21 9.65
N ILE A 11 -13.52 4.73 9.32
CA ILE A 11 -12.30 4.51 10.12
C ILE A 11 -12.50 4.98 11.56
N VAL A 12 -13.04 6.19 11.77
CA VAL A 12 -13.22 6.73 13.12
C VAL A 12 -14.41 6.11 13.87
N SER A 13 -15.36 5.49 13.16
CA SER A 13 -16.45 4.73 13.78
C SER A 13 -15.96 3.45 14.47
N ASN A 14 -14.80 2.93 14.04
CA ASN A 14 -14.12 1.80 14.68
C ASN A 14 -13.34 2.20 15.95
N GLN A 15 -13.41 3.46 16.38
CA GLN A 15 -12.79 3.90 17.62
C GLN A 15 -13.60 3.45 18.84
N LYS A 16 -12.95 2.74 19.76
CA LYS A 16 -13.49 2.29 21.03
C LYS A 16 -13.49 3.40 22.08
N ASP A 17 -14.19 3.16 23.19
CA ASP A 17 -14.31 4.13 24.29
C ASP A 17 -12.96 4.51 24.92
N ASP A 18 -11.98 3.61 24.90
CA ASP A 18 -10.62 3.85 25.39
C ASP A 18 -9.73 4.64 24.41
N GLY A 19 -10.21 4.89 23.18
CA GLY A 19 -9.49 5.61 22.13
C GLY A 19 -8.78 4.72 21.11
N CYS A 20 -8.67 3.41 21.34
CA CYS A 20 -8.14 2.47 20.37
C CYS A 20 -8.98 2.49 19.08
N ILE A 21 -8.34 2.40 17.92
CA ILE A 21 -9.04 2.28 16.62
C ILE A 21 -8.68 0.94 16.00
N GLU A 22 -9.68 0.07 15.84
CA GLU A 22 -9.52 -1.20 15.15
C GLU A 22 -9.19 -0.99 13.67
N LEU A 23 -8.29 -1.80 13.12
CA LEU A 23 -7.88 -1.67 11.72
C LEU A 23 -9.07 -1.85 10.76
N SER A 24 -9.38 -0.81 9.99
CA SER A 24 -10.48 -0.82 9.02
C SER A 24 -10.07 -1.59 7.75
N ASP A 25 -11.01 -2.35 7.20
CA ASP A 25 -10.83 -3.04 5.91
C ASP A 25 -10.61 -2.04 4.77
N SER A 26 -11.24 -0.85 4.84
CA SER A 26 -11.03 0.23 3.88
C SER A 26 -9.58 0.71 3.85
N VAL A 27 -8.89 0.76 4.99
CA VAL A 27 -7.46 1.11 5.02
C VAL A 27 -6.63 0.04 4.33
N CYS A 28 -6.87 -1.25 4.63
CA CYS A 28 -6.16 -2.36 4.00
C CYS A 28 -6.37 -2.40 2.49
N ASN A 29 -7.61 -2.23 2.03
CA ASN A 29 -7.96 -2.16 0.61
C ASN A 29 -7.31 -0.94 -0.08
N GLU A 30 -7.22 0.18 0.62
CA GLU A 30 -6.57 1.37 0.06
C GLU A 30 -5.06 1.23 -0.07
N LEU A 31 -4.46 0.42 0.78
CA LEU A 31 -3.04 0.11 0.74
C LEU A 31 -2.72 -1.13 -0.13
N ASP A 32 -3.73 -1.85 -0.61
CA ASP A 32 -3.60 -3.11 -1.37
C ASP A 32 -2.81 -4.17 -0.58
N VAL A 33 -3.14 -4.33 0.71
CA VAL A 33 -2.47 -5.26 1.64
C VAL A 33 -3.48 -6.18 2.35
N PRO A 34 -3.13 -7.45 2.60
CA PRO A 34 -3.93 -8.33 3.44
C PRO A 34 -3.95 -7.85 4.90
N LYS A 35 -5.13 -7.81 5.51
CA LYS A 35 -5.31 -7.30 6.88
C LYS A 35 -4.48 -8.08 7.91
N GLU A 36 -4.40 -9.39 7.72
CA GLU A 36 -3.70 -10.35 8.58
C GLU A 36 -2.18 -10.12 8.57
N GLU A 37 -1.65 -9.49 7.52
CA GLU A 37 -0.21 -9.26 7.35
C GLU A 37 0.24 -7.89 7.86
N VAL A 38 -0.67 -6.93 8.07
CA VAL A 38 -0.34 -5.55 8.45
C VAL A 38 0.46 -5.52 9.76
N ILE A 39 -0.09 -6.16 10.80
CA ILE A 39 0.50 -6.14 12.14
C ILE A 39 1.83 -6.87 12.18
N THR A 40 1.90 -8.06 11.57
CA THR A 40 3.13 -8.85 11.54
C THR A 40 4.24 -8.14 10.75
N THR A 41 3.89 -7.39 9.70
CA THR A 41 4.85 -6.59 8.93
C THR A 41 5.39 -5.43 9.74
N ILE A 42 4.53 -4.70 10.44
CA ILE A 42 4.94 -3.58 11.29
C ILE A 42 5.82 -4.07 12.44
N GLN A 43 5.45 -5.16 13.12
CA GLN A 43 6.27 -5.78 14.17
C GLN A 43 7.68 -6.15 13.69
N LYS A 44 7.82 -6.62 12.43
CA LYS A 44 9.13 -6.92 11.84
C LYS A 44 9.97 -5.66 11.56
N LYS A 45 9.32 -4.53 11.23
CA LYS A 45 9.98 -3.25 10.90
C LYS A 45 10.40 -2.44 12.12
N ILE A 46 9.63 -2.51 13.22
CA ILE A 46 9.92 -1.80 14.46
C ILE A 46 11.15 -2.41 15.15
N LYS A 47 12.03 -1.58 15.72
CA LYS A 47 13.21 -1.98 16.48
C LYS A 47 12.87 -2.24 17.95
N ASN A 48 12.03 -1.40 18.57
CA ASN A 48 11.64 -1.60 19.96
C ASN A 48 10.95 -2.96 20.17
N ASN A 49 11.59 -3.82 20.98
CA ASN A 49 11.12 -5.18 21.20
C ASN A 49 9.84 -5.27 22.04
N LYS A 50 9.53 -4.27 22.87
CA LYS A 50 8.29 -4.22 23.64
C LYS A 50 7.08 -4.19 22.69
N LEU A 51 7.15 -3.33 21.66
CA LEU A 51 6.10 -3.17 20.65
C LEU A 51 5.89 -4.39 19.73
N LYS A 52 6.81 -5.35 19.75
CA LYS A 52 6.65 -6.63 19.01
C LYS A 52 5.75 -7.62 19.73
N SER A 53 5.41 -7.36 20.99
CA SER A 53 4.48 -8.19 21.75
C SER A 53 3.08 -8.13 21.14
N PRO A 54 2.34 -9.26 21.09
CA PRO A 54 0.93 -9.27 20.69
C PRO A 54 0.04 -8.33 21.52
N GLU A 55 0.44 -8.00 22.75
CA GLU A 55 -0.26 -7.05 23.63
C GLU A 55 -0.37 -5.64 23.03
N HIS A 56 0.54 -5.27 22.13
CA HIS A 56 0.53 -3.99 21.45
C HIS A 56 -0.20 -4.00 20.10
N SER A 57 -0.82 -5.11 19.68
CA SER A 57 -1.50 -5.20 18.37
C SER A 57 -2.51 -4.07 18.17
N SER A 58 -3.32 -3.76 19.18
CA SER A 58 -4.27 -2.64 19.13
C SER A 58 -3.60 -1.26 19.00
N SER A 59 -2.41 -1.08 19.60
CA SER A 59 -1.61 0.13 19.39
C SER A 59 -1.06 0.21 17.96
N LEU A 60 -0.64 -0.92 17.38
CA LEU A 60 -0.16 -1.01 16.01
C LEU A 60 -1.29 -0.69 15.01
N GLU A 61 -2.47 -1.30 15.17
CA GLU A 61 -3.67 -1.00 14.37
C GLU A 61 -4.05 0.48 14.44
N THR A 62 -4.09 1.03 15.66
CA THR A 62 -4.39 2.45 15.89
C THR A 62 -3.40 3.33 15.14
N ALA A 63 -2.08 3.06 15.23
CA ALA A 63 -1.06 3.84 14.56
C ALA A 63 -1.21 3.82 13.02
N VAL A 64 -1.57 2.67 12.43
CA VAL A 64 -1.83 2.55 10.98
C VAL A 64 -3.02 3.41 10.55
N ASN A 65 -4.13 3.34 11.29
CA ASN A 65 -5.30 4.17 11.01
C ASN A 65 -4.97 5.67 11.10
N LEU A 66 -4.21 6.10 12.13
CA LEU A 66 -3.79 7.50 12.27
C LEU A 66 -2.87 7.95 11.13
N ALA A 67 -1.91 7.11 10.75
CA ALA A 67 -1.02 7.37 9.62
C ALA A 67 -1.81 7.52 8.31
N TYR A 68 -2.78 6.64 8.05
CA TYR A 68 -3.66 6.75 6.89
C TYR A 68 -4.46 8.06 6.90
N LEU A 69 -5.16 8.38 8.01
CA LEU A 69 -5.96 9.60 8.13
C LEU A 69 -5.12 10.85 7.87
N LYS A 70 -3.92 10.91 8.47
CA LYS A 70 -2.98 12.02 8.31
C LYS A 70 -2.44 12.17 6.89
N LYS A 71 -2.16 11.07 6.18
CA LYS A 71 -1.51 11.09 4.86
C LYS A 71 -2.50 11.17 3.71
N ALA A 72 -3.57 10.37 3.77
CA ALA A 72 -4.52 10.21 2.67
C ALA A 72 -5.78 11.07 2.82
N ALA A 73 -6.12 11.47 4.05
CA ALA A 73 -7.35 12.19 4.38
C ALA A 73 -7.10 13.51 5.13
N SER A 74 -5.91 14.11 4.98
CA SER A 74 -5.54 15.38 5.63
C SER A 74 -6.55 16.51 5.38
N GLN A 75 -7.15 16.53 4.18
CA GLN A 75 -8.16 17.50 3.75
C GLN A 75 -9.49 17.38 4.50
N TYR A 76 -9.76 16.25 5.15
CA TYR A 76 -10.97 16.01 5.94
C TYR A 76 -10.70 16.03 7.45
N GLY A 77 -9.67 16.75 7.89
CA GLY A 77 -9.24 16.82 9.28
C GLY A 77 -10.38 17.11 10.26
N ASP A 78 -11.34 17.95 9.89
CA ASP A 78 -12.49 18.30 10.74
C ASP A 78 -13.37 17.10 11.11
N ILE A 79 -13.37 16.03 10.31
CA ILE A 79 -14.13 14.79 10.58
C ILE A 79 -13.45 13.96 11.67
N TRP A 80 -12.12 13.90 11.66
CA TRP A 80 -11.38 12.90 12.42
C TRP A 80 -10.46 13.49 13.50
N LYS A 81 -10.29 14.81 13.59
CA LYS A 81 -9.31 15.44 14.50
C LYS A 81 -9.51 15.10 15.97
N ASP A 82 -10.75 15.16 16.48
CA ASP A 82 -11.04 14.82 17.87
C ASP A 82 -10.77 13.35 18.17
N LYS A 83 -11.12 12.48 17.21
CA LYS A 83 -10.90 11.04 17.25
C LYS A 83 -9.39 10.73 17.23
N TYR A 84 -8.64 11.43 16.40
CA TYR A 84 -7.18 11.35 16.34
C TYR A 84 -6.54 11.74 17.66
N ASN A 85 -6.97 12.84 18.29
CA ASN A 85 -6.44 13.24 19.60
C ASN A 85 -6.69 12.18 20.66
N LYS A 86 -7.91 11.63 20.72
CA LYS A 86 -8.25 10.54 21.67
C LYS A 86 -7.40 9.28 21.43
N ALA A 87 -7.14 8.92 20.18
CA ALA A 87 -6.27 7.80 19.83
C ALA A 87 -4.80 8.07 20.19
N ARG A 88 -4.33 9.31 20.10
CA ARG A 88 -3.00 9.69 20.60
C ARG A 88 -2.90 9.54 22.11
N GLU A 89 -3.90 9.98 22.87
CA GLU A 89 -3.96 9.77 24.32
C GLU A 89 -3.94 8.28 24.69
N TYR A 90 -4.69 7.45 23.95
CA TYR A 90 -4.66 6.00 24.08
C TYR A 90 -3.23 5.44 23.89
N LEU A 91 -2.56 5.80 22.78
CA LEU A 91 -1.21 5.32 22.49
C LEU A 91 -0.22 5.71 23.59
N SER A 92 -0.23 6.96 24.04
CA SER A 92 0.64 7.43 25.11
C SER A 92 0.42 6.66 26.41
N LYS A 93 -0.84 6.35 26.74
CA LYS A 93 -1.18 5.57 27.94
C LYS A 93 -0.76 4.11 27.84
N GLN A 94 -1.00 3.44 26.70
CA GLN A 94 -0.71 2.02 26.53
C GLN A 94 0.78 1.74 26.38
N ILE A 95 1.50 2.62 25.69
CA ILE A 95 2.92 2.43 25.43
C ILE A 95 3.73 2.90 26.64
N GLY A 96 3.36 4.04 27.24
CA GLY A 96 4.02 4.60 28.42
C GLY A 96 5.49 4.99 28.20
N ASP A 97 5.92 5.05 26.94
CA ASP A 97 7.28 5.33 26.51
C ASP A 97 7.19 6.20 25.24
N ALA A 98 7.64 7.45 25.35
CA ALA A 98 7.53 8.43 24.30
C ALA A 98 8.42 8.12 23.08
N GLU A 99 9.59 7.53 23.29
CA GLU A 99 10.50 7.15 22.19
C GLU A 99 9.91 5.97 21.42
N ALA A 100 9.36 4.99 22.14
CA ALA A 100 8.65 3.86 21.53
C ALA A 100 7.39 4.30 20.76
N GLU A 101 6.59 5.21 21.34
CA GLU A 101 5.41 5.77 20.65
C GLU A 101 5.81 6.49 19.36
N GLN A 102 6.87 7.31 19.41
CA GLN A 102 7.35 8.01 18.23
C GLN A 102 7.83 7.02 17.15
N GLU A 103 8.62 6.01 17.53
CA GLU A 103 9.08 4.98 16.60
C GLU A 103 7.91 4.26 15.93
N LEU A 104 6.88 3.90 16.69
CA LEU A 104 5.67 3.28 16.16
C LEU A 104 5.00 4.17 15.10
N LEU A 105 4.80 5.44 15.42
CA LEU A 105 4.14 6.39 14.53
C LEU A 105 4.94 6.62 13.25
N GLU A 106 6.27 6.72 13.34
CA GLU A 106 7.15 6.83 12.18
C GLU A 106 7.11 5.56 11.32
N CYS A 107 7.14 4.38 11.95
CA CYS A 107 7.03 3.11 11.25
C CYS A 107 5.68 2.99 10.52
N ALA A 108 4.57 3.39 11.15
CA ALA A 108 3.25 3.39 10.54
C ALA A 108 3.15 4.41 9.39
N ASP A 109 3.67 5.63 9.56
CA ASP A 109 3.73 6.66 8.52
C ASP A 109 4.50 6.16 7.28
N ASN A 110 5.65 5.50 7.49
CA ASN A 110 6.44 4.91 6.42
C ASN A 110 5.71 3.74 5.75
N TYR A 111 5.13 2.84 6.53
CA TYR A 111 4.36 1.70 6.02
C TYR A 111 3.20 2.14 5.11
N VAL A 112 2.39 3.11 5.55
CA VAL A 112 1.29 3.67 4.76
C VAL A 112 1.80 4.32 3.48
N THR A 113 2.88 5.10 3.57
CA THR A 113 3.46 5.80 2.42
C THR A 113 4.01 4.83 1.37
N GLU A 114 4.78 3.82 1.80
CA GLU A 114 5.35 2.79 0.94
C GLU A 114 4.26 2.02 0.19
N ASN A 115 3.23 1.56 0.90
CA ASN A 115 2.16 0.77 0.29
C ASN A 115 1.28 1.61 -0.65
N ALA A 116 1.00 2.86 -0.30
CA ALA A 116 0.30 3.77 -1.20
C ALA A 116 1.08 4.00 -2.52
N ILE A 117 2.40 4.18 -2.44
CA ILE A 117 3.27 4.32 -3.62
C ILE A 117 3.28 3.00 -4.43
N ASN A 118 3.44 1.85 -3.76
CA ASN A 118 3.46 0.55 -4.41
C ASN A 118 2.16 0.25 -5.16
N LYS A 119 1.00 0.59 -4.58
CA LYS A 119 -0.31 0.48 -5.25
C LYS A 119 -0.34 1.30 -6.54
N VAL A 120 0.12 2.55 -6.52
CA VAL A 120 0.17 3.41 -7.73
C VAL A 120 1.09 2.82 -8.80
N ILE A 121 2.28 2.36 -8.41
CA ILE A 121 3.24 1.73 -9.32
C ILE A 121 2.64 0.46 -9.94
N ASN A 122 2.04 -0.41 -9.12
CA ASN A 122 1.44 -1.65 -9.59
C ASN A 122 0.25 -1.41 -10.52
N ASN A 123 -0.60 -0.43 -10.22
CA ASN A 123 -1.69 -0.04 -11.13
C ASN A 123 -1.17 0.52 -12.45
N LYS A 124 -0.12 1.35 -12.43
CA LYS A 124 0.52 1.84 -13.66
C LYS A 124 1.09 0.69 -14.50
N ARG A 125 1.76 -0.29 -13.87
CA ARG A 125 2.27 -1.49 -14.55
C ARG A 125 1.14 -2.31 -15.17
N LYS A 126 0.08 -2.60 -14.40
CA LYS A 126 -1.11 -3.32 -14.88
C LYS A 126 -1.73 -2.61 -16.10
N ASN A 127 -1.95 -1.31 -16.02
CA ASN A 127 -2.52 -0.53 -17.13
C ASN A 127 -1.63 -0.55 -18.38
N SER A 128 -0.30 -0.51 -18.20
CA SER A 128 0.66 -0.58 -19.32
C SER A 128 0.59 -1.94 -20.01
N VAL A 129 0.55 -3.03 -19.23
CA VAL A 129 0.38 -4.40 -19.77
C VAL A 129 -0.96 -4.57 -20.47
N SER A 130 -2.06 -4.09 -19.89
CA SER A 130 -3.39 -4.14 -20.52
C SER A 130 -3.43 -3.34 -21.83
N SER A 131 -2.73 -2.20 -21.88
CA SER A 131 -2.64 -1.40 -23.11
C SER A 131 -1.89 -2.16 -24.21
N LEU A 132 -0.78 -2.83 -23.88
CA LEU A 132 -0.07 -3.71 -24.80
C LEU A 132 -0.97 -4.83 -25.32
N GLN A 133 -1.65 -5.54 -24.42
CA GLN A 133 -2.57 -6.63 -24.79
C GLN A 133 -3.68 -6.19 -25.76
N ASN A 134 -4.14 -4.94 -25.67
CA ASN A 134 -5.18 -4.40 -26.55
C ASN A 134 -4.66 -4.02 -27.94
N VAL A 135 -3.38 -3.68 -28.09
CA VAL A 135 -2.78 -3.30 -29.39
C VAL A 135 -2.09 -4.45 -30.10
N THR A 136 -1.76 -5.53 -29.38
CA THR A 136 -1.24 -6.76 -29.97
C THR A 136 -2.34 -7.46 -30.78
N THR A 137 -2.09 -7.68 -32.07
CA THR A 137 -3.03 -8.30 -33.01
C THR A 137 -2.54 -9.69 -33.44
N PRO A 138 -3.40 -10.55 -34.02
CA PRO A 138 -2.96 -11.81 -34.60
C PRO A 138 -1.86 -11.65 -35.65
N GLU A 139 -1.86 -10.55 -36.42
CA GLU A 139 -0.81 -10.25 -37.40
C GLU A 139 0.55 -10.04 -36.74
N LYS A 140 0.60 -9.28 -35.63
CA LYS A 140 1.83 -9.07 -34.86
C LYS A 140 2.31 -10.35 -34.19
N CYS A 141 1.39 -11.18 -33.69
CA CYS A 141 1.71 -12.52 -33.20
C CYS A 141 2.31 -13.40 -34.31
N ASN A 142 1.73 -13.37 -35.51
CA ASN A 142 2.23 -14.15 -36.65
C ASN A 142 3.61 -13.66 -37.11
N ASP A 143 3.88 -12.36 -37.09
CA ASP A 143 5.21 -11.82 -37.36
C ASP A 143 6.25 -12.39 -36.39
N ALA A 144 5.97 -12.33 -35.08
CA ALA A 144 6.85 -12.91 -34.06
C ALA A 144 7.04 -14.43 -34.24
N VAL A 145 5.94 -15.15 -34.53
CA VAL A 145 6.00 -16.61 -34.73
C VAL A 145 6.80 -16.97 -35.99
N SER A 146 6.75 -16.15 -37.03
CA SER A 146 7.50 -16.36 -38.28
C SER A 146 9.02 -16.28 -38.12
N LYS A 147 9.50 -15.70 -37.01
CA LYS A 147 10.92 -15.63 -36.66
C LYS A 147 11.47 -16.89 -35.98
N GLN A 148 10.65 -17.95 -35.84
CA GLN A 148 11.13 -19.23 -35.34
C GLN A 148 12.04 -19.91 -36.36
N LYS A 149 13.21 -20.36 -35.91
CA LYS A 149 14.17 -21.16 -36.69
C LYS A 149 13.79 -22.63 -36.66
N ASP A 150 14.36 -23.41 -37.57
CA ASP A 150 14.17 -24.87 -37.63
C ASP A 150 14.61 -25.60 -36.35
N ASP A 151 15.53 -25.02 -35.59
CA ASP A 151 15.96 -25.53 -34.29
C ASP A 151 15.01 -25.19 -33.12
N GLY A 152 13.94 -24.44 -33.41
CA GLY A 152 12.91 -24.03 -32.46
C GLY A 152 13.18 -22.71 -31.73
N SER A 153 14.36 -22.10 -31.87
CA SER A 153 14.68 -20.79 -31.29
C SER A 153 14.00 -19.64 -32.05
N PHE A 154 13.79 -18.50 -31.38
CA PHE A 154 13.21 -17.30 -31.99
C PHE A 154 14.26 -16.22 -32.18
N GLU A 155 14.26 -15.58 -33.36
CA GLU A 155 14.85 -14.24 -33.49
C GLU A 155 13.91 -13.18 -32.92
N ILE A 156 14.47 -12.08 -32.44
CA ILE A 156 13.67 -10.99 -31.89
C ILE A 156 12.99 -10.25 -33.04
N SER A 157 11.67 -10.10 -32.94
CA SER A 157 10.88 -9.34 -33.91
C SER A 157 11.00 -7.83 -33.63
N GLU A 158 11.32 -7.05 -34.67
CA GLU A 158 11.33 -5.58 -34.62
C GLU A 158 9.97 -5.03 -34.18
N THR A 159 8.87 -5.68 -34.62
CA THR A 159 7.50 -5.36 -34.20
C THR A 159 7.35 -5.43 -32.68
N ILE A 160 7.92 -6.46 -32.03
CA ILE A 160 7.87 -6.58 -30.57
C ILE A 160 8.65 -5.44 -29.92
N CYS A 161 9.85 -5.15 -30.41
CA CYS A 161 10.70 -4.07 -29.91
C CYS A 161 9.99 -2.71 -29.97
N GLU A 162 9.31 -2.41 -31.09
CA GLU A 162 8.50 -1.21 -31.24
C GLU A 162 7.32 -1.16 -30.26
N GLU A 163 6.64 -2.29 -30.02
CA GLU A 163 5.51 -2.33 -29.08
C GLU A 163 5.92 -2.02 -27.64
N ILE A 164 7.09 -2.51 -27.21
CA ILE A 164 7.59 -2.32 -25.84
C ILE A 164 8.52 -1.11 -25.69
N ASP A 165 8.69 -0.31 -26.74
CA ASP A 165 9.57 0.87 -26.80
C ASP A 165 11.02 0.55 -26.38
N VAL A 166 11.54 -0.58 -26.89
CA VAL A 166 12.93 -1.03 -26.67
C VAL A 166 13.70 -0.96 -27.98
N PRO A 167 14.86 -0.28 -28.03
CA PRO A 167 15.66 -0.22 -29.25
C PRO A 167 16.26 -1.59 -29.59
N VAL A 168 16.19 -1.96 -30.86
CA VAL A 168 16.72 -3.25 -31.39
C VAL A 168 18.23 -3.40 -31.17
N VAL A 169 18.97 -2.29 -31.00
CA VAL A 169 20.43 -2.27 -30.85
C VAL A 169 20.90 -2.71 -29.45
N ASP A 170 20.00 -2.73 -28.46
CA ASP A 170 20.31 -3.06 -27.06
C ASP A 170 20.08 -4.55 -26.73
N ILE A 171 19.85 -5.42 -27.73
CA ILE A 171 19.58 -6.87 -27.58
C ILE A 171 20.50 -7.71 -28.46
#